data_AF-A0A239FER3-F1
#
_entry.id   AF-A0A239FER3-F1
#
_cell.length_a   1.000
_cell.length_b   1.000
_cell.length_c   1.000
_cell.angle_alpha   90.00
_cell.angle_beta   90.00
_cell.angle_gamma   90.00
#
_symmetry.space_group_name_H-M   'P 1'
#
loop_
_entity.id
_entity.type
_entity.pdbx_description
1 polymer ?
#
loop_
_entity_poly.entity_id
_entity_poly.type
_entity_poly.pdbx_seq_one_letter_code
_entity_poly.pdbx_strand_id
1 'polypeptide(L)' 'MSPTVTSIDQLDLDIAVAYIALGVARSAWDRCPSAQNAAVVDEAEGCVNRLLEERFAAQE' A
#
# COMPACT_ATOMS: atom_id res chain seq x y z
N MET A 1 -4.54 3.94 -27.19
CA MET A 1 -4.42 3.52 -25.79
C MET A 1 -5.25 4.48 -24.96
N SER A 2 -6.25 3.96 -24.24
CA SER A 2 -7.06 4.81 -23.36
C SER A 2 -6.27 5.10 -22.08
N PRO A 3 -6.12 6.38 -21.69
CA PRO A 3 -5.31 6.77 -20.52
C PRO A 3 -5.76 6.08 -19.22
N THR A 4 -7.04 5.71 -19.13
CA THR A 4 -7.62 5.01 -17.97
C THR A 4 -7.06 3.60 -17.77
N VAL A 5 -6.78 2.86 -18.85
CA VAL A 5 -6.25 1.48 -18.74
C VAL A 5 -4.83 1.49 -18.19
N THR A 6 -3.99 2.41 -18.68
CA THR A 6 -2.63 2.61 -18.16
C THR A 6 -2.64 3.09 -16.70
N SER A 7 -3.65 3.85 -16.29
CA SER A 7 -3.78 4.31 -14.90
C SER A 7 -4.15 3.18 -13.93
N ILE A 8 -4.99 2.23 -14.32
CA ILE A 8 -5.40 1.12 -13.45
C ILE A 8 -4.24 0.12 -13.27
N ASP A 9 -3.54 -0.24 -14.35
CA ASP A 9 -2.38 -1.13 -14.26
C ASP A 9 -1.27 -0.54 -13.36
N GLN A 10 -1.10 0.79 -13.40
CA GLN A 10 -0.16 1.49 -12.52
C GLN A 10 -0.62 1.44 -11.06
N LEU A 11 -1.90 1.66 -10.77
CA LEU A 11 -2.44 1.54 -9.42
C LEU A 11 -2.30 0.11 -8.87
N ASP A 12 -2.57 -0.91 -9.69
CA ASP A 12 -2.41 -2.31 -9.29
C ASP A 12 -0.93 -2.64 -8.97
N LEU A 13 0.02 -2.07 -9.73
CA LEU A 13 1.46 -2.18 -9.43
C LEU A 13 1.83 -1.49 -8.12
N ASP A 14 1.36 -0.25 -7.91
CA ASP A 14 1.66 0.53 -6.71
C ASP A 14 1.07 -0.13 -5.45
N ILE A 15 -0.13 -0.70 -5.56
CA ILE A 15 -0.75 -1.51 -4.50
C ILE A 15 0.13 -2.72 -4.16
N ALA A 16 0.63 -3.44 -5.17
CA ALA A 16 1.49 -4.61 -4.94
C ALA A 16 2.78 -4.23 -4.21
N VAL A 17 3.41 -3.12 -4.59
CA VAL A 17 4.62 -2.59 -3.93
C VAL A 17 4.31 -2.16 -2.48
N ALA A 18 3.19 -1.48 -2.26
CA ALA A 18 2.76 -1.06 -0.92
C ALA A 18 2.51 -2.25 0.01
N TYR A 19 1.91 -3.34 -0.49
CA TYR A 19 1.74 -4.58 0.29
C TYR A 19 3.06 -5.23 0.68
N ILE A 20 4.07 -5.21 -0.20
CA ILE A 20 5.42 -5.68 0.12
C ILE A 20 6.02 -4.83 1.25
N ALA A 21 5.91 -3.51 1.16
CA ALA A 21 6.39 -2.60 2.21
C ALA A 21 5.69 -2.84 3.55
N LEU A 22 4.36 -3.05 3.56
CA LEU A 22 3.60 -3.41 4.74
C LEU A 22 4.07 -4.75 5.34
N GLY A 23 4.35 -5.74 4.50
CA GLY A 23 4.93 -7.02 4.96
C GLY A 23 6.28 -6.85 5.64
N VAL A 24 7.14 -5.98 5.09
CA VAL A 24 8.44 -5.64 5.71
C VAL A 24 8.25 -4.92 7.04
N ALA A 25 7.32 -3.95 7.11
CA ALA A 25 6.99 -3.24 8.35
C ALA A 25 6.49 -4.19 9.44
N ARG A 26 5.55 -5.08 9.10
CA ARG A 26 5.02 -6.12 10.00
C ARG A 26 6.13 -7.06 10.47
N SER A 27 7.02 -7.48 9.57
CA SER A 27 8.18 -8.31 9.93
C SER A 27 9.17 -7.59 10.87
N ALA A 28 9.32 -6.26 10.74
CA ALA A 28 10.14 -5.47 11.65
C ALA A 28 9.49 -5.34 13.03
N TRP A 29 8.18 -5.11 13.09
CA TRP A 29 7.39 -5.11 14.31
C TRP A 29 7.43 -6.47 15.03
N ASP A 30 7.21 -7.57 14.32
CA ASP A 30 7.21 -8.93 14.89
C ASP A 30 8.55 -9.29 15.54
N ARG A 31 9.67 -8.81 14.96
CA ARG A 31 11.02 -9.01 15.52
C ARG A 31 11.33 -8.04 16.66
N CYS A 32 10.82 -6.82 16.59
CA CYS A 32 11.09 -5.77 17.58
C CYS A 32 9.85 -4.89 17.77
N PRO A 33 8.95 -5.25 18.70
CA PRO A 33 7.78 -4.44 19.00
C PRO A 33 8.20 -3.13 19.68
N SER A 34 8.09 -2.03 18.95
CA SER A 34 8.47 -0.69 19.42
C SER A 34 7.53 0.36 18.85
N ALA A 35 7.29 1.44 19.56
CA ALA A 35 6.39 2.51 19.11
C ALA A 35 6.76 3.03 17.70
N GLN A 36 8.06 3.08 17.38
CA GLN A 36 8.52 3.42 16.04
C GLN A 36 8.08 2.39 14.99
N ASN A 37 8.27 1.10 15.24
CA ASN A 37 7.84 0.06 14.31
C ASN A 37 6.32 -0.02 14.19
N ALA A 38 5.56 0.27 15.25
CA ALA A 38 4.11 0.40 15.18
C ALA A 38 3.70 1.53 14.22
N ALA A 39 4.31 2.71 14.37
CA ALA A 39 4.04 3.85 13.49
C ALA A 39 4.37 3.55 12.02
N VAL A 40 5.44 2.79 11.75
CA VAL A 40 5.79 2.37 10.39
C VAL A 40 4.77 1.38 9.82
N VAL A 41 4.23 0.47 10.63
CA VAL A 41 3.14 -0.42 10.21
C VAL A 41 1.88 0.39 9.89
N ASP A 42 1.49 1.31 10.76
CA ASP A 42 0.31 2.16 10.57
C ASP A 42 0.44 3.03 9.31
N GLU A 43 1.62 3.60 9.06
CA GLU A 43 1.90 4.38 7.86
C GLU A 43 1.79 3.53 6.58
N ALA A 44 2.42 2.34 6.59
CA ALA A 44 2.38 1.44 5.45
C ALA A 44 0.95 0.94 5.17
N GLU A 45 0.17 0.63 6.21
CA GLU A 45 -1.23 0.24 6.08
C GLU A 45 -2.09 1.38 5.56
N GLY A 46 -1.88 2.61 6.04
CA GLY A 46 -2.54 3.81 5.52
C GLY A 46 -2.23 4.07 4.05
N CYS A 47 -1.00 3.79 3.59
CA CYS A 47 -0.62 3.89 2.19
C CYS A 47 -1.38 2.89 1.32
N VAL A 48 -1.44 1.61 1.73
CA VAL A 48 -2.21 0.57 1.04
C VAL A 48 -3.68 0.95 0.91
N ASN A 49 -4.30 1.41 2.01
CA ASN A 49 -5.72 1.79 2.00
C ASN A 49 -5.99 2.94 1.03
N ARG A 50 -5.14 3.97 1.01
CA ARG A 50 -5.28 5.09 0.06
C ARG A 50 -5.24 4.61 -1.39
N LEU A 51 -4.29 3.74 -1.73
CA LEU A 51 -4.16 3.21 -3.10
C LEU A 51 -5.35 2.34 -3.49
N LEU A 52 -5.90 1.55 -2.56
CA LEU A 52 -7.12 0.78 -2.80
C LEU A 52 -8.34 1.68 -3.02
N GLU A 53 -8.45 2.79 -2.29
CA GLU A 53 -9.50 3.81 -2.51
C GLU A 53 -9.37 4.46 -3.88
N GLU A 54 -8.16 4.87 -4.28
CA GLU A 54 -7.89 5.44 -5.60
C GLU A 54 -8.23 4.45 -6.72
N ARG A 55 -7.84 3.18 -6.55
CA ARG A 55 -8.14 2.11 -7.50
C ARG A 55 -9.62 1.80 -7.58
N PHE A 56 -10.35 1.87 -6.47
CA PHE A 56 -11.81 1.74 -6.47
C PHE A 56 -12.47 2.91 -7.22
N ALA A 57 -12.06 4.15 -6.94
CA ALA A 57 -12.59 5.34 -7.61
C ALA A 57 -12.28 5.37 -9.12
N ALA A 58 -11.18 4.76 -9.57
CA ALA A 58 -10.85 4.65 -10.99
C ALA A 58 -11.69 3.60 -11.76
N GLN A 59 -12.46 2.77 -11.05
CA GLN A 59 -13.35 1.75 -11.64
C GLN A 59 -14.81 2.19 -11.76
N GLU A 60 -15.22 3.25 -11.06
CA GLU A 60 -16.57 3.85 -11.13
C GLU A 60 -16.71 4.85 -12.29
#